data_AF-E2SQ80-F1
#
_entry.id   AF-E2SQ80-F1
#
_cell.length_a   1.000
_cell.length_b   1.000
_cell.length_c   1.000
_cell.angle_alpha   90.00
_cell.angle_beta   90.00
_cell.angle_gamma   90.00
#
_symmetry.space_group_name_H-M   'P 1'
#
loop_
_entity.id
_entity.type
_entity.pdbx_description
1 polymer ?
#
loop_
_entity_poly.entity_id
_entity_poly.type
_entity_poly.pdbx_seq_one_letter_code
_entity_poly.pdbx_strand_id
1 'polypeptide(L)'
;MVFGTVSTVLFALGMCMALIAEWDALQPGIICGLAGLLLGLVTLLIWRKMEHKAFLHCSGKTVLAILIAAGGALALGVGMCLSMVWGKMVLGIGIGLLGIVVLLLLLPFTKGIKE
;
A
#
# COMPACT_ATOMS: atom_id res chain seq x y z
N MET A 1 -2.42 12.79 10.36
CA MET A 1 -1.31 12.06 9.70
C MET A 1 -0.78 10.94 10.58
N VAL A 2 -0.30 11.19 11.81
CA VAL A 2 0.30 10.15 12.69
C VAL A 2 -0.58 8.91 12.91
N PHE A 3 -1.85 9.06 13.31
CA PHE A 3 -2.76 7.92 13.51
C PHE A 3 -3.00 7.09 12.23
N GLY A 4 -3.00 7.74 11.07
CA GLY A 4 -3.12 7.06 9.79
C GLY A 4 -1.88 6.23 9.46
N THR A 5 -0.68 6.79 9.64
CA THR A 5 0.58 6.07 9.42
C THR A 5 0.72 4.86 10.36
N VAL A 6 0.37 5.02 11.64
CA VAL A 6 0.40 3.93 12.62
C VAL A 6 -0.55 2.80 12.23
N SER A 7 -1.77 3.12 11.80
CA SER A 7 -2.73 2.12 11.30
C SER A 7 -2.20 1.37 10.08
N THR A 8 -1.63 2.07 9.09
CA THR A 8 -1.10 1.43 7.88
C THR A 8 0.08 0.51 8.19
N VAL A 9 0.97 0.91 9.11
CA VAL A 9 2.10 0.07 9.54
C VAL A 9 1.60 -1.18 10.27
N LEU A 10 0.64 -1.05 11.19
CA LEU A 10 0.04 -2.19 11.88
C LEU A 10 -0.66 -3.15 10.90
N PHE A 11 -1.36 -2.60 9.91
CA PHE A 11 -2.00 -3.38 8.86
C PHE A 11 -0.99 -4.14 8.00
N ALA A 12 0.08 -3.46 7.55
CA ALA A 12 1.12 -4.07 6.74
C ALA A 12 1.86 -5.19 7.50
N LEU A 13 2.18 -4.98 8.77
CA LEU A 13 2.78 -6.01 9.63
C LEU A 13 1.84 -7.21 9.83
N GLY A 14 0.55 -6.97 10.08
CA GLY A 14 -0.45 -8.02 10.20
C GLY A 14 -0.57 -8.88 8.93
N MET A 15 -0.57 -8.25 7.74
CA MET A 15 -0.59 -8.96 6.46
C MET A 15 0.69 -9.79 6.23
N CYS A 16 1.86 -9.25 6.54
CA CYS A 16 3.12 -9.99 6.44
C CYS A 16 3.17 -11.21 7.38
N MET A 17 2.69 -11.06 8.62
CA MET A 17 2.62 -12.17 9.58
C MET A 17 1.59 -13.23 9.17
N ALA A 18 0.50 -12.85 8.51
CA ALA A 18 -0.50 -13.79 8.00
C ALA A 18 -0.03 -14.61 6.79
N LEU A 19 0.86 -14.06 5.94
CA LEU A 19 1.37 -14.79 4.77
C LEU A 19 2.49 -15.78 5.11
N ILE A 20 3.20 -15.61 6.23
CA ILE A 20 4.24 -16.53 6.70
C ILE A 20 3.61 -17.54 7.67
N ALA A 21 3.14 -18.66 7.14
CA ALA A 21 2.46 -19.71 7.89
C ALA A 21 3.38 -20.58 8.77
N GLU A 22 4.71 -20.42 8.68
CA GLU A 22 5.69 -21.28 9.37
C GLU A 22 5.82 -21.07 10.89
N TRP A 23 5.11 -20.10 11.50
CA TRP A 23 5.33 -19.71 12.89
C TRP A 23 4.11 -19.81 13.83
N ASP A 24 3.03 -20.51 13.44
CA ASP A 24 1.77 -20.56 14.23
C ASP A 24 1.15 -19.16 14.51
N ALA A 25 1.69 -18.12 13.87
CA ALA A 25 1.36 -16.71 14.09
C ALA A 25 0.25 -16.19 13.16
N LEU A 26 -0.44 -17.10 12.47
CA LEU A 26 -1.59 -16.78 11.59
C LEU A 26 -2.72 -16.10 12.37
N GLN A 27 -3.09 -16.65 13.53
CA GLN A 27 -4.14 -16.05 14.38
C GLN A 27 -3.76 -14.63 14.85
N PRO A 28 -2.58 -14.38 15.47
CA PRO A 28 -2.21 -13.03 15.87
C PRO A 28 -2.02 -12.08 14.68
N GLY A 29 -1.50 -12.56 13.53
CA GLY A 29 -1.36 -11.76 12.31
C GLY A 29 -2.71 -11.25 11.78
N ILE A 30 -3.72 -12.12 11.73
CA ILE A 30 -5.09 -11.74 11.32
C ILE A 30 -5.70 -10.74 12.31
N ILE A 31 -5.53 -10.95 13.62
CA ILE A 31 -6.07 -10.05 14.65
C ILE A 31 -5.42 -8.66 14.54
N CYS A 32 -4.09 -8.60 14.43
CA CYS A 32 -3.38 -7.34 14.27
C CYS A 32 -3.70 -6.65 12.93
N GLY A 33 -3.81 -7.40 11.83
CA GLY A 33 -4.22 -6.88 10.53
C GLY A 33 -5.63 -6.30 10.56
N LEU A 34 -6.60 -7.03 11.12
CA LEU A 34 -7.97 -6.58 11.26
C LEU A 34 -8.07 -5.35 12.17
N ALA A 35 -7.34 -5.33 13.29
CA ALA A 35 -7.27 -4.18 14.18
C ALA A 35 -6.68 -2.95 13.47
N GLY A 36 -5.60 -3.12 12.70
CA GLY A 36 -5.00 -2.07 11.88
C GLY A 36 -5.96 -1.51 10.84
N LEU A 37 -6.69 -2.39 10.13
CA LEU A 37 -7.72 -2.02 9.16
C LEU A 37 -8.87 -1.24 9.81
N LEU A 38 -9.39 -1.73 10.93
CA LEU A 38 -10.45 -1.08 11.69
C LEU A 38 -10.02 0.29 12.19
N LEU A 39 -8.82 0.42 12.74
CA LEU A 39 -8.27 1.70 13.17
C LEU A 39 -8.17 2.69 12.00
N GLY A 40 -7.74 2.22 10.84
CA GLY A 40 -7.61 3.04 9.63
C GLY A 40 -8.97 3.52 9.14
N LEU A 41 -9.96 2.63 9.14
CA LEU A 41 -11.33 2.94 8.75
C LEU A 41 -11.97 3.94 9.72
N VAL A 42 -11.82 3.75 11.03
CA VAL A 42 -12.31 4.67 12.06
C VAL A 42 -11.63 6.03 11.92
N THR A 43 -10.32 6.08 11.74
CA THR A 43 -9.57 7.33 11.52
C THR A 43 -10.07 8.07 10.28
N LEU A 44 -10.35 7.33 9.19
CA LEU A 44 -10.88 7.89 7.95
C LEU A 44 -12.33 8.40 8.11
N LEU A 45 -13.16 7.71 8.88
CA LEU A 45 -14.52 8.16 9.21
C LEU A 45 -14.52 9.41 10.08
N ILE A 46 -13.67 9.46 11.11
CA ILE A 46 -13.52 10.64 11.98
C ILE A 46 -13.03 11.83 11.15
N TRP A 47 -12.03 11.63 10.30
CA TRP A 47 -11.53 12.68 9.42
C TRP A 47 -12.62 13.18 8.45
N ARG A 48 -13.40 12.28 7.84
CA ARG A 48 -14.55 12.64 6.99
C ARG A 48 -15.64 13.40 7.76
N LYS A 49 -15.87 13.06 9.03
CA LYS A 49 -16.82 13.77 9.90
C LYS A 49 -16.33 15.17 10.25
N MET A 50 -15.04 15.32 10.55
CA MET A 50 -14.41 16.58 10.94
C MET A 50 -14.33 17.59 9.78
N GLU A 51 -14.13 17.13 8.54
CA GLU A 51 -14.01 18.04 7.41
C GLU A 51 -15.34 18.60 6.90
N HIS A 52 -16.51 18.09 7.33
CA HIS A 52 -17.85 18.49 6.85
C HIS A 52 -17.98 18.65 5.32
N LYS A 53 -17.02 18.11 4.55
CA LYS A 53 -16.91 18.26 3.10
C LYS A 53 -17.67 17.12 2.43
N ALA A 54 -18.25 17.47 1.28
CA ALA A 54 -18.99 16.55 0.43
C ALA A 54 -18.23 15.25 0.21
N PHE A 55 -19.00 14.16 0.25
CA PHE A 55 -18.60 12.78 -0.06
C PHE A 55 -17.62 12.78 -1.23
N LEU A 56 -16.39 12.30 -0.98
CA LEU A 56 -15.30 12.13 -1.94
C LEU A 56 -15.67 12.59 -3.35
N HIS A 57 -15.15 13.75 -3.77
CA HIS A 57 -14.87 13.92 -5.19
C HIS A 57 -13.75 12.92 -5.53
N CYS A 58 -14.11 11.63 -5.64
CA CYS A 58 -13.34 10.61 -6.31
C CYS A 58 -13.32 11.01 -7.77
N SER A 59 -12.54 12.06 -8.07
CA SER A 59 -12.17 12.39 -9.43
C SER A 59 -11.56 11.12 -10.01
N GLY A 60 -11.88 10.78 -11.27
CA GLY A 60 -11.30 9.61 -11.92
C GLY A 60 -9.77 9.56 -11.80
N LYS A 61 -9.15 10.73 -11.64
CA LYS A 61 -7.73 10.93 -11.32
C LYS A 61 -7.27 10.20 -10.04
N THR A 62 -8.05 10.25 -8.96
CA THR A 62 -7.72 9.60 -7.68
C THR A 62 -7.81 8.08 -7.80
N VAL A 63 -8.85 7.57 -8.46
CA VAL A 63 -9.01 6.12 -8.67
C VAL A 63 -7.89 5.58 -9.57
N LEU A 64 -7.57 6.32 -10.65
CA LEU A 64 -6.46 5.99 -11.53
C LEU A 64 -5.12 5.98 -10.75
N ALA A 65 -4.89 6.99 -9.90
CA ALA A 65 -3.69 7.06 -9.08
C ALA A 65 -3.57 5.86 -8.13
N ILE A 66 -4.65 5.46 -7.47
CA ILE A 66 -4.67 4.28 -6.59
C ILE A 66 -4.35 3.01 -7.38
N LEU A 67 -4.92 2.86 -8.59
CA LEU A 67 -4.68 1.68 -9.42
C LEU A 67 -3.22 1.60 -9.90
N ILE A 68 -2.64 2.73 -10.31
CA ILE A 68 -1.22 2.84 -10.69
C ILE A 68 -0.32 2.56 -9.47
N ALA A 69 -0.67 3.10 -8.29
CA ALA A 69 0.06 2.83 -7.04
C ALA A 69 0.08 1.33 -6.71
N ALA A 70 -1.08 0.68 -6.79
CA ALA A 70 -1.22 -0.75 -6.54
C ALA A 70 -0.41 -1.56 -7.57
N GLY A 71 -0.50 -1.23 -8.86
CA GLY A 71 0.29 -1.86 -9.92
C GLY A 71 1.81 -1.72 -9.72
N GLY A 72 2.27 -0.52 -9.38
CA GLY A 72 3.70 -0.25 -9.10
C GLY A 72 4.22 -1.00 -7.89
N ALA A 73 3.45 -1.03 -6.79
CA ALA A 73 3.82 -1.77 -5.58
C ALA A 73 3.87 -3.28 -5.82
N LEU A 74 2.91 -3.84 -6.57
CA LEU A 74 2.89 -5.24 -6.97
C LEU A 74 4.08 -5.58 -7.87
N ALA A 75 4.39 -4.76 -8.87
CA ALA A 75 5.54 -4.96 -9.74
C ALA A 75 6.86 -4.99 -8.94
N LEU A 76 7.01 -4.08 -7.98
CA LEU A 76 8.18 -4.02 -7.12
C LEU A 76 8.30 -5.27 -6.24
N GLY A 77 7.19 -5.70 -5.61
CA GLY A 77 7.15 -6.94 -4.82
C GLY A 77 7.46 -8.19 -5.65
N VAL A 78 6.89 -8.30 -6.85
CA VAL A 78 7.14 -9.42 -7.78
C VAL A 78 8.61 -9.43 -8.24
N GLY A 79 9.20 -8.27 -8.51
CA GLY A 79 10.62 -8.15 -8.84
C GLY A 79 11.54 -8.68 -7.72
N MET A 80 11.20 -8.38 -6.47
CA MET A 80 11.92 -8.91 -5.30
C MET A 80 11.76 -10.43 -5.17
N CYS A 81 10.53 -10.95 -5.30
CA CYS A 81 10.26 -12.39 -5.24
C CYS A 81 10.96 -13.17 -6.36
N LEU A 82 10.99 -12.65 -7.59
CA LEU A 82 11.66 -13.29 -8.74
C LEU A 82 13.18 -13.41 -8.55
N SER A 83 13.79 -12.41 -7.89
CA SER A 83 15.22 -12.42 -7.60
C SER A 83 15.58 -13.47 -6.53
N MET A 84 14.73 -13.60 -5.50
CA MET A 84 15.01 -14.46 -4.34
C MET A 84 14.56 -15.92 -4.53
N VAL A 85 13.40 -16.15 -5.17
CA VAL A 85 12.79 -17.50 -5.30
C VAL A 85 13.21 -18.18 -6.60
N TRP A 86 13.30 -17.42 -7.70
CA TRP A 86 13.56 -17.98 -9.04
C TRP A 86 15.00 -17.81 -9.54
N GLY A 87 15.86 -17.13 -8.78
CA GLY A 87 17.27 -16.91 -9.12
C GLY A 87 17.49 -16.07 -10.39
N LYS A 88 16.44 -15.49 -10.99
CA LYS A 88 16.53 -14.66 -12.20
C LYS A 88 16.76 -13.21 -11.82
N MET A 89 17.94 -12.93 -11.25
CA MET A 89 18.33 -11.60 -10.77
C MET A 89 18.13 -10.50 -11.81
N VAL A 90 18.51 -10.73 -13.08
CA VAL A 90 18.39 -9.71 -14.14
C VAL A 90 16.92 -9.32 -14.40
N LEU A 91 16.01 -10.30 -14.48
CA LEU A 91 14.58 -10.02 -14.69
C LEU A 91 13.95 -9.40 -13.44
N GLY A 92 14.32 -9.87 -12.25
CA GLY A 92 13.85 -9.31 -10.98
C GLY A 92 14.23 -7.84 -10.82
N ILE A 93 15.49 -7.49 -11.11
CA ILE A 93 15.97 -6.10 -11.08
C ILE A 93 15.24 -5.26 -12.14
N GLY A 94 15.08 -5.77 -13.36
CA GLY A 94 14.37 -5.04 -14.42
C GLY A 94 12.93 -4.67 -14.04
N ILE A 95 12.18 -5.65 -13.54
CA ILE A 95 10.77 -5.45 -13.11
C ILE A 95 10.70 -4.58 -11.84
N GLY A 96 11.62 -4.77 -10.90
CA GLY A 96 11.72 -3.94 -9.70
C GLY A 96 12.00 -2.47 -10.02
N LEU A 97 12.95 -2.22 -10.94
CA LEU A 97 13.28 -0.87 -11.41
C LEU A 97 12.08 -0.22 -12.10
N LEU A 98 11.37 -0.96 -12.94
CA LEU A 98 10.14 -0.50 -13.58
C LEU A 98 9.08 -0.14 -12.53
N GLY A 99 8.90 -0.96 -11.50
CA GLY A 99 8.02 -0.68 -10.37
C GLY A 99 8.36 0.64 -9.68
N ILE A 100 9.65 0.87 -9.36
CA ILE A 100 10.12 2.12 -8.75
C ILE A 100 9.80 3.32 -9.64
N VAL A 101 10.06 3.23 -10.95
CA VAL A 101 9.77 4.32 -11.91
C VAL A 101 8.27 4.65 -11.93
N VAL A 102 7.40 3.64 -11.95
CA VAL A 102 5.93 3.82 -11.91
C VAL A 102 5.50 4.49 -10.60
N LEU A 103 6.05 4.07 -9.46
CA LEU A 103 5.81 4.71 -8.16
C LEU A 103 6.30 6.17 -8.13
N LEU A 104 7.44 6.47 -8.74
CA LEU A 104 7.97 7.84 -8.84
C LEU A 104 7.08 8.74 -9.71
N LEU A 105 6.57 8.22 -10.83
CA LEU A 105 5.64 8.93 -11.72
C LEU A 105 4.30 9.25 -11.05
N LEU A 106 3.95 8.54 -9.97
CA LEU A 106 2.73 8.81 -9.21
C LEU A 106 2.82 10.10 -8.37
N LEU A 107 4.00 10.46 -7.86
CA LEU A 107 4.24 11.69 -7.09
C LEU A 107 3.82 12.98 -7.84
N PRO A 108 4.31 13.26 -9.07
CA PRO A 108 3.88 14.43 -9.82
C PRO A 108 2.41 14.36 -10.21
N PHE A 109 1.86 13.15 -10.41
CA PHE A 109 0.45 12.96 -10.76
C PHE A 109 -0.51 13.25 -9.59
N THR A 110 -0.12 12.95 -8.35
CA THR A 110 -0.96 13.17 -7.16
C THR A 110 -0.77 14.53 -6.51
N LYS A 111 0.42 15.11 -6.56
CA LYS A 111 0.67 16.45 -6.02
C LYS A 111 0.31 17.57 -7.02
N GLY A 112 0.17 17.23 -8.30
CA GLY A 112 0.13 18.21 -9.39
C GLY A 112 1.53 18.83 -9.56
N ILE A 113 1.99 18.99 -10.80
CA ILE A 113 3.18 19.80 -11.06
C ILE A 113 2.84 21.21 -10.62
N LYS A 114 3.36 21.60 -9.45
CA LYS A 114 3.28 22.98 -8.98
C LYS A 114 4.43 23.69 -9.67
N GLU A 115 4.10 24.38 -10.75
CA GLU A 115 4.98 25.35 -11.41
C GLU A 115 5.51 26.37 -10.39
#